data_AF-A0A8H7WNN2-F1
#
_entry.id   AF-A0A8H7WNN2-F1
#
_cell.length_a   1.000
_cell.length_b   1.000
_cell.length_c   1.000
_cell.angle_alpha   90.00
_cell.angle_beta   90.00
_cell.angle_gamma   90.00
#
_symmetry.space_group_name_H-M   'P 1'
#
loop_
_entity.id
_entity.type
_entity.pdbx_description
1 polymer ?
#
loop_
_entity_poly.entity_id
_entity_poly.type
_entity_poly.pdbx_seq_one_letter_code
_entity_poly.pdbx_strand_id
1 'polypeptide(L)'
;MEVLEGRILITINGKEKSVLGGDAPVLIKRGEVHSIAFRIRTRATERTIPSGTFKALFFQDLLQNKSLPGFFLTMRVFSDGDCYA
;
A
#
# COMPACT_ATOMS: atom_id res chain seq x y z
N MET A 1 5.78 2.58 -5.20
CA MET A 1 6.05 2.79 -3.76
C MET A 1 7.48 3.24 -3.57
N GLU A 2 7.69 4.32 -2.82
CA GLU A 2 8.98 4.92 -2.51
C GLU A 2 9.18 4.93 -0.99
N VAL A 3 10.32 4.45 -0.49
CA VAL A 3 10.64 4.49 0.95
C VAL A 3 11.54 5.70 1.19
N LEU A 4 11.07 6.63 2.01
CA LEU A 4 11.79 7.87 2.32
C LEU A 4 12.72 7.67 3.53
N GLU A 5 12.25 6.96 4.55
CA GLU A 5 13.00 6.70 5.79
C GLU A 5 12.66 5.30 6.33
N GLY A 6 13.63 4.63 6.94
CA GLY A 6 13.44 3.31 7.55
C GLY A 6 13.55 2.15 6.57
N ARG A 7 12.77 1.10 6.80
CA ARG A 7 12.82 -0.17 6.05
C ARG A 7 11.45 -0.83 5.99
N ILE A 8 11.08 -1.27 4.79
CA ILE A 8 9.92 -2.15 4.59
C ILE A 8 10.36 -3.51 4.06
N LEU A 9 9.56 -4.53 4.39
CA LEU A 9 9.56 -5.81 3.69
C LEU A 9 8.33 -5.83 2.80
N ILE A 10 8.54 -5.86 1.48
CA ILE A 10 7.47 -5.97 0.50
C ILE A 10 7.51 -7.35 -0.12
N THR A 11 6.38 -8.04 -0.12
CA THR A 11 6.22 -9.33 -0.80
C THR A 11 5.34 -9.12 -2.01
N ILE A 12 5.80 -9.49 -3.20
CA ILE A 12 5.04 -9.39 -4.45
C ILE A 12 4.98 -10.79 -5.07
N ASN A 13 3.77 -11.31 -5.27
CA ASN A 13 3.54 -12.67 -5.78
C ASN A 13 4.36 -13.75 -5.05
N GLY A 14 4.41 -13.64 -3.72
CA GLY A 14 5.15 -14.56 -2.84
C GLY A 14 6.67 -14.33 -2.78
N LYS A 15 7.22 -13.38 -3.54
CA LYS A 15 8.65 -13.03 -3.47
C LYS A 15 8.87 -11.85 -2.56
N GLU A 16 9.57 -12.07 -1.45
CA GLU A 16 9.91 -11.03 -0.48
C GLU A 16 11.12 -10.21 -0.95
N LYS A 17 11.05 -8.90 -0.77
CA LYS A 17 12.12 -7.93 -1.02
C LYS A 17 12.20 -6.95 0.14
N SER A 18 13.42 -6.74 0.63
CA SER A 18 13.71 -5.67 1.57
C SER A 18 13.98 -4.37 0.81
N VAL A 19 13.35 -3.26 1.23
CA VAL A 19 13.53 -1.93 0.61
C VAL A 19 13.85 -0.93 1.70
N LEU A 20 14.93 -0.17 1.50
CA LEU A 20 15.47 0.81 2.44
C LEU A 20 15.11 2.23 2.00
N GLY A 21 15.17 3.17 2.95
CA GLY A 21 15.05 4.59 2.66
C GLY A 21 16.11 5.05 1.64
N GLY A 22 15.67 5.67 0.55
CA GLY A 22 16.54 6.13 -0.53
C GLY A 22 16.76 5.12 -1.66
N ASP A 23 16.27 3.88 -1.54
CA ASP A 23 16.27 2.93 -2.65
C ASP A 23 15.35 3.39 -3.78
N ALA A 24 15.59 2.87 -4.99
CA ALA A 24 14.72 3.10 -6.13
C ALA A 24 13.27 2.65 -5.83
N PRO A 25 12.25 3.40 -6.28
CA PRO A 25 10.86 3.05 -6.05
C PRO A 25 10.51 1.65 -6.57
N VAL A 26 9.76 0.89 -5.77
CA VAL A 26 9.22 -0.39 -6.19
C VAL A 26 7.95 -0.15 -7.02
N LEU A 27 7.97 -0.64 -8.26
CA LEU A 27 6.79 -0.72 -9.10
C LEU A 27 6.05 -2.03 -8.82
N ILE A 28 4.82 -1.91 -8.35
CA ILE A 28 3.87 -3.02 -8.21
C ILE A 28 2.96 -2.93 -9.43
N LYS A 29 2.94 -3.96 -10.27
CA LYS A 29 2.11 -3.96 -11.48
C LYS A 29 0.67 -4.31 -11.14
N ARG A 30 -0.25 -3.85 -11.99
CA ARG A 30 -1.67 -4.18 -11.87
C ARG A 30 -1.86 -5.71 -11.87
N GLY A 31 -2.64 -6.20 -10.91
CA GLY A 31 -2.92 -7.62 -10.73
C GLY A 31 -1.90 -8.38 -9.88
N GLU A 32 -0.79 -7.76 -9.49
CA GLU A 32 0.16 -8.39 -8.57
C GLU A 32 -0.36 -8.33 -7.14
N VAL A 33 -0.41 -9.49 -6.49
CA VAL A 33 -0.76 -9.58 -5.07
C VAL A 33 0.46 -9.19 -4.27
N HIS A 34 0.30 -8.21 -3.37
CA HIS A 34 1.38 -7.72 -2.55
C HIS A 34 0.99 -7.56 -1.08
N SER A 35 1.99 -7.65 -0.21
CA SER A 35 1.88 -7.31 1.21
C SER A 35 3.09 -6.49 1.63
N ILE A 36 2.88 -5.64 2.64
CA ILE A 36 3.92 -4.74 3.17
C ILE A 36 3.96 -4.92 4.68
N ALA A 37 5.15 -5.19 5.21
CA ALA A 37 5.40 -5.29 6.63
C ALA A 37 6.33 -4.17 7.10
N PHE A 38 5.88 -3.47 8.16
CA PHE A 38 6.63 -2.42 8.84
C PHE A 38 7.13 -2.95 10.18
N ARG A 39 8.44 -3.19 10.31
CA ARG A 39 9.05 -3.69 11.56
C ARG A 39 9.64 -2.58 12.42
N ILE A 40 9.98 -1.46 11.81
CA ILE A 40 10.55 -0.28 12.45
C ILE A 40 9.79 0.95 11.98
N ARG A 41 9.96 2.08 12.69
CA ARG A 41 9.42 3.37 12.25
C ARG A 41 9.93 3.67 10.84
N THR A 42 8.99 3.90 9.93
CA THR A 42 9.25 4.03 8.49
C THR A 42 8.37 5.13 7.94
N ARG A 43 8.91 5.91 6.99
CA ARG A 43 8.13 6.84 6.17
C ARG A 43 8.23 6.39 4.72
N ALA A 44 7.09 6.13 4.09
CA ALA A 44 7.01 5.74 2.69
C ALA A 44 5.88 6.50 1.98
N THR A 45 5.98 6.59 0.66
CA THR A 45 4.95 7.17 -0.20
C THR A 45 4.52 6.13 -1.23
N GLU A 46 3.22 5.86 -1.29
CA GLU A 46 2.63 5.05 -2.34
C GLU A 46 1.95 5.96 -3.36
N ARG A 47 2.24 5.76 -4.64
CA ARG A 47 1.68 6.49 -5.76
C ARG A 47 1.23 5.49 -6.81
N THR A 48 0.14 5.79 -7.51
CA THR A 48 -0.40 5.00 -8.61
C THR A 48 -0.03 5.59 -9.97
N ILE A 49 0.05 4.74 -10.99
CA ILE A 49 0.32 5.13 -12.38
C ILE A 49 -0.69 4.43 -13.30
N PRO A 50 -1.58 5.17 -13.99
CA PRO A 50 -1.74 6.62 -13.91
C PRO A 50 -2.20 7.07 -12.52
N SER A 51 -1.88 8.31 -12.16
CA SER A 51 -2.30 8.90 -10.88
C SER A 51 -3.84 8.97 -10.81
N GLY A 52 -4.40 8.71 -9.63
CA GLY A 52 -5.84 8.87 -9.39
C GLY A 52 -6.21 8.74 -7.91
N THR A 53 -7.50 8.86 -7.62
CA THR A 53 -8.04 8.95 -6.25
C THR A 53 -8.26 7.59 -5.58
N PHE A 54 -8.32 6.51 -6.35
CA PHE A 54 -8.59 5.15 -5.89
C PHE A 54 -7.75 4.74 -4.67
N LYS A 55 -6.42 4.88 -4.76
CA LYS A 55 -5.53 4.51 -3.66
C LYS A 55 -5.62 5.46 -2.46
N ALA A 56 -5.95 6.73 -2.70
CA ALA A 56 -6.18 7.69 -1.62
C ALA A 56 -7.43 7.32 -0.80
N LEU A 57 -8.52 6.90 -1.46
CA LEU A 57 -9.73 6.41 -0.80
C LEU A 57 -9.45 5.14 0.02
N PHE A 58 -8.64 4.22 -0.50
CA PHE A 58 -8.16 3.06 0.26
C PHE A 58 -7.49 3.48 1.58
N PHE A 59 -6.51 4.39 1.54
CA PHE A 59 -5.82 4.84 2.74
C PHE A 59 -6.74 5.55 3.73
N GLN A 60 -7.61 6.43 3.22
CA GLN A 60 -8.56 7.18 4.02
C GLN A 60 -9.56 6.27 4.74
N ASP A 61 -10.12 5.29 4.03
CA ASP A 61 -11.20 4.46 4.57
C ASP A 61 -10.68 3.32 5.45
N LEU A 62 -9.60 2.64 5.04
CA LEU A 62 -9.07 1.46 5.75
C LEU A 62 -7.98 1.77 6.78
N LEU A 63 -7.15 2.81 6.57
CA LEU A 63 -5.90 2.97 7.31
C LEU A 63 -5.79 4.28 8.12
N GLN A 64 -6.61 5.28 7.84
CA GLN A 64 -6.58 6.57 8.55
C GLN A 64 -7.40 6.56 9.85
N ASN A 65 -8.29 5.58 10.01
CA ASN A 65 -9.12 5.43 11.21
C ASN A 65 -8.32 4.84 12.37
N LYS A 66 -8.63 5.25 13.62
CA LYS A 66 -8.01 4.71 14.84
C LYS A 66 -8.31 3.22 15.09
N SER A 67 -9.34 2.71 14.40
CA SER A 67 -9.77 1.32 14.41
C SER A 67 -10.06 0.87 12.99
N LEU A 68 -10.09 -0.44 12.77
CA LEU A 68 -10.57 -0.98 11.49
C LEU A 68 -12.00 -0.47 11.22
N PRO A 69 -12.31 -0.08 9.97
CA PRO A 69 -13.65 0.36 9.63
C PRO A 69 -14.65 -0.80 9.71
N GLY A 70 -15.94 -0.45 9.80
CA GLY A 70 -17.03 -1.43 9.80
C GLY A 70 -17.09 -2.22 8.49
N PHE A 71 -17.72 -3.40 8.55
CA PHE A 71 -17.82 -4.36 7.45
C PHE A 71 -18.21 -3.71 6.10
N PHE A 72 -19.23 -2.85 6.08
CA PHE A 72 -19.73 -2.24 4.85
C PHE A 72 -18.72 -1.31 4.18
N LEU A 73 -17.99 -0.51 4.97
CA LEU A 73 -16.96 0.38 4.43
C LEU A 73 -15.78 -0.43 3.88
N THR A 74 -15.38 -1.49 4.59
CA THR A 74 -14.39 -2.45 4.11
C THR A 74 -14.81 -3.05 2.77
N MET A 75 -16.05 -3.56 2.66
CA MET A 75 -16.55 -4.16 1.42
C MET A 75 -16.64 -3.15 0.26
N ARG A 76 -16.98 -1.88 0.51
CA ARG A 76 -16.95 -0.82 -0.51
C ARG A 76 -15.56 -0.69 -1.13
N VAL A 77 -14.52 -0.56 -0.30
CA VAL A 77 -13.13 -0.38 -0.75
C VAL A 77 -12.68 -1.56 -1.65
N PHE A 78 -13.07 -2.79 -1.31
CA PHE A 78 -12.81 -3.95 -2.17
C PHE A 78 -13.63 -3.95 -3.47
N SER A 79 -14.93 -3.63 -3.39
CA SER A 79 -15.85 -3.61 -4.53
C SER A 79 -15.44 -2.59 -5.59
N ASP A 80 -15.03 -1.39 -5.17
CA ASP A 80 -14.63 -0.31 -6.07
C ASP A 80 -13.20 -0.48 -6.62
N GLY A 81 -12.48 -1.50 -6.16
CA GLY A 81 -11.14 -1.81 -6.64
C GLY A 81 -10.05 -0.91 -6.06
N ASP A 82 -10.34 -0.14 -5.01
CA ASP A 82 -9.40 0.80 -4.39
C ASP A 82 -8.13 0.11 -3.84
N CYS A 83 -8.23 -1.18 -3.48
CA CYS A 83 -7.10 -2.03 -3.08
C CYS A 83 -6.17 -2.42 -4.24
N TYR A 84 -6.65 -2.38 -5.49
CA TYR A 84 -6.02 -3.02 -6.66
C TYR A 84 -5.46 -2.04 -7.70
N ALA A 85 -5.62 -0.74 -7.45
CA ALA A 85 -5.17 0.34 -8.33
C ALA A 85 -3.73 0.80 -8.04
#